data_AF-A0A0H2ZWN5-F1
#
_entry.id   AF-A0A0H2ZWN5-F1
#
_cell.length_a   1.000
_cell.length_b   1.000
_cell.length_c   1.000
_cell.angle_alpha   90.00
_cell.angle_beta   90.00
_cell.angle_gamma   90.00
#
_symmetry.space_group_name_H-M   'P 1'
#
loop_
_entity.id
_entity.type
_entity.pdbx_description
1 polymer ?
#
loop_
_entity_poly.entity_id
_entity_poly.type
_entity_poly.pdbx_seq_one_letter_code
_entity_poly.pdbx_strand_id
1 'polypeptide(L)'
;MTRTSIPTQPVLPSAHGPLSTAVRCALTGPPSVDHLARIGASVRDSDPYGLDLQLALAMCYELHYRGFTGVDPAWEWNPALLALRAELERVFLAGVRRDVGPIDPDRTAADEMDAIAAEPVEGTGPSYHLRDRGSWQQMCEYFVHRSLYHLKEGDPHAWAIPRLTGTAKAAFVAVEFDEYGAGQGPRLHQQLFADLLAAAGLDTTYWGYIDAVPAESLAVVNLMSLFGLHRALRGAAIGHFAATEITSPPGSARMVRALQRMQAPPACITFYSEHVEADAVHEQVVRLDVVGDLVAREPELQRDVVFGIRAHAAVEDRLADTIMASWQQGRSSLRRPLDRPSP
;
A
#
# COMPACT_ATOMS: atom_id res chain seq x y z
N MET A 1 16.72 -21.25 10.25
CA MET A 1 16.61 -20.72 8.88
C MET A 1 17.27 -19.36 8.85
N THR A 2 18.10 -19.10 7.84
CA THR A 2 18.84 -17.85 7.66
C THR A 2 17.84 -16.70 7.52
N ARG A 3 17.84 -15.78 8.50
CA ARG A 3 17.01 -14.58 8.46
C ARG A 3 17.66 -13.57 7.54
N THR A 4 16.97 -13.17 6.49
CA THR A 4 17.47 -12.11 5.61
C THR A 4 17.38 -10.78 6.34
N SER A 5 18.52 -10.13 6.53
CA SER A 5 18.57 -8.78 7.12
C SER A 5 18.11 -7.78 6.08
N ILE A 6 17.00 -7.09 6.34
CA ILE A 6 16.51 -6.01 5.47
C ILE A 6 17.37 -4.77 5.70
N PRO A 7 18.01 -4.18 4.68
CA PRO A 7 18.69 -2.89 4.81
C PRO A 7 17.72 -1.84 5.37
N THR A 8 18.18 -1.09 6.38
CA THR A 8 17.30 -0.19 7.14
C THR A 8 16.82 0.99 6.32
N GLN A 9 17.64 1.49 5.38
CA GLN A 9 17.27 2.61 4.51
C GLN A 9 17.48 2.25 3.04
N PRO A 10 16.50 2.51 2.16
CA PRO A 10 16.63 2.29 0.73
C PRO A 10 17.51 3.35 0.06
N VAL A 11 17.92 3.08 -1.18
CA VAL A 11 18.58 4.07 -2.04
C VAL A 11 17.52 4.98 -2.66
N LEU A 12 17.85 6.27 -2.82
CA LEU A 12 16.95 7.23 -3.46
C LEU A 12 16.67 6.84 -4.93
N PRO A 13 15.39 6.70 -5.35
CA PRO A 13 15.02 6.15 -6.65
C PRO A 13 15.38 7.08 -7.83
N SER A 14 15.42 6.49 -9.03
CA SER A 14 15.68 7.23 -10.26
C SER A 14 14.48 8.12 -10.62
N ALA A 15 14.70 9.41 -10.84
CA ALA A 15 13.62 10.30 -11.26
C ALA A 15 13.05 9.93 -12.63
N HIS A 16 11.75 10.18 -12.85
CA HIS A 16 11.05 9.88 -14.09
C HIS A 16 10.69 11.13 -14.91
N GLY A 17 10.36 12.23 -14.25
CA GLY A 17 9.94 13.48 -14.88
C GLY A 17 10.26 14.70 -14.01
N PRO A 18 9.74 15.89 -14.36
CA PRO A 18 10.07 17.14 -13.66
C PRO A 18 9.78 17.12 -12.16
N LEU A 19 8.68 16.51 -11.70
CA LEU A 19 8.30 16.51 -10.28
C LEU A 19 9.26 15.65 -9.45
N SER A 20 9.45 14.41 -9.86
CA SER A 20 10.37 13.47 -9.21
C SER A 20 11.83 13.93 -9.33
N THR A 21 12.20 14.61 -10.43
CA THR A 21 13.53 15.23 -10.56
C THR A 21 13.73 16.33 -9.53
N ALA A 22 12.75 17.22 -9.36
CA ALA A 22 12.85 18.32 -8.40
C ALA A 22 12.96 17.82 -6.95
N VAL A 23 12.14 16.82 -6.57
CA VAL A 23 12.23 16.17 -5.24
C VAL A 23 13.58 15.50 -5.07
N ARG A 24 14.02 14.67 -6.03
CA ARG A 24 15.32 13.99 -5.96
C ARG A 24 16.48 14.98 -5.80
N CYS A 25 16.52 16.03 -6.63
CA CYS A 25 17.56 17.06 -6.56
C CYS A 25 17.58 17.77 -5.20
N ALA A 26 16.41 18.07 -4.62
CA ALA A 26 16.32 18.63 -3.28
C ALA A 26 16.92 17.67 -2.25
N LEU A 27 16.50 16.41 -2.23
CA LEU A 27 16.93 15.41 -1.24
C LEU A 27 18.43 15.07 -1.33
N THR A 28 19.06 15.26 -2.48
CA THR A 28 20.53 15.09 -2.63
C THR A 28 21.36 16.26 -2.05
N GLY A 29 20.72 17.38 -1.75
CA GLY A 29 21.35 18.54 -1.13
C GLY A 29 21.03 18.67 0.37
N PRO A 30 21.73 19.56 1.09
CA PRO A 30 21.35 19.89 2.45
C PRO A 30 19.97 20.54 2.50
N PRO A 31 19.16 20.30 3.55
CA PRO A 31 17.90 20.99 3.76
C PRO A 31 18.11 22.50 3.77
N SER A 32 17.41 23.23 2.90
CA SER A 32 17.47 24.68 2.94
C SER A 32 16.91 25.20 4.26
N VAL A 33 17.66 26.06 4.94
CA VAL A 33 17.19 26.83 6.10
C VAL A 33 16.42 28.09 5.69
N ASP A 34 16.44 28.44 4.40
CA ASP A 34 15.67 29.56 3.88
C ASP A 34 14.20 29.16 3.70
N HIS A 35 13.33 29.74 4.53
CA HIS A 35 11.88 29.51 4.50
C HIS A 35 11.18 30.06 3.25
N LEU A 36 11.86 30.89 2.45
CA LEU A 36 11.34 31.40 1.17
C LEU A 36 11.71 30.51 -0.02
N ALA A 37 12.63 29.55 0.17
CA ALA A 37 13.01 28.62 -0.87
C ALA A 37 11.80 27.82 -1.34
N ARG A 38 11.65 27.67 -2.66
CA ARG A 38 10.65 26.81 -3.28
C ARG A 38 11.35 25.73 -4.09
N ILE A 39 10.83 24.52 -4.01
CA ILE A 39 11.22 23.46 -4.93
C ILE A 39 10.44 23.71 -6.23
N GLY A 40 11.15 24.17 -7.25
CA GLY A 40 10.55 24.62 -8.51
C GLY A 40 10.08 23.46 -9.38
N ALA A 41 8.81 23.09 -9.27
CA ALA A 41 8.15 22.20 -10.23
C ALA A 41 6.67 22.58 -10.38
N SER A 42 6.16 22.60 -11.62
CA SER A 42 4.74 22.88 -11.86
C SER A 42 3.92 21.62 -11.63
N VAL A 43 3.11 21.60 -10.57
CA VAL A 43 2.16 20.53 -10.27
C VAL A 43 0.84 20.68 -11.04
N ARG A 44 0.58 21.87 -11.61
CA ARG A 44 -0.64 22.13 -12.39
C ARG A 44 -0.73 21.17 -13.57
N ASP A 45 -1.93 20.65 -13.80
CA ASP A 45 -2.30 19.75 -14.91
C ASP A 45 -1.54 18.40 -14.93
N SER A 46 -0.87 18.04 -13.84
CA SER A 46 -0.25 16.72 -13.70
C SER A 46 -1.30 15.61 -13.60
N ASP A 47 -1.03 14.47 -14.24
CA ASP A 47 -1.88 13.27 -14.10
C ASP A 47 -1.83 12.78 -12.64
N PRO A 48 -2.96 12.69 -11.92
CA PRO A 48 -3.00 12.22 -10.54
C PRO A 48 -2.47 10.80 -10.35
N TYR A 49 -2.46 9.97 -11.38
CA TYR A 49 -1.90 8.61 -11.33
C TYR A 49 -0.63 8.47 -12.18
N GLY A 50 -0.09 9.58 -12.69
CA GLY A 50 1.11 9.57 -13.51
C GLY A 50 2.34 9.17 -12.70
N LEU A 51 3.24 8.42 -13.33
CA LEU A 51 4.45 7.91 -12.67
C LEU A 51 5.31 9.01 -12.05
N ASP A 52 5.44 10.16 -12.72
CA ASP A 52 6.25 11.27 -12.19
C ASP A 52 5.68 11.81 -10.85
N LEU A 53 4.37 12.02 -10.78
CA LEU A 53 3.69 12.50 -9.58
C LEU A 53 3.72 11.44 -8.47
N GLN A 54 3.41 10.20 -8.79
CA GLN A 54 3.35 9.11 -7.81
C GLN A 54 4.74 8.78 -7.25
N LEU A 55 5.78 8.84 -8.07
CA LEU A 55 7.16 8.68 -7.60
C LEU A 55 7.62 9.84 -6.72
N ALA A 56 7.25 11.09 -7.07
CA ALA A 56 7.53 12.25 -6.23
C ALA A 56 6.85 12.13 -4.85
N LEU A 57 5.58 11.73 -4.80
CA LEU A 57 4.86 11.48 -3.56
C LEU A 57 5.51 10.35 -2.75
N ALA A 58 5.88 9.25 -3.39
CA ALA A 58 6.54 8.11 -2.75
C ALA A 58 7.83 8.54 -2.05
N MET A 59 8.68 9.35 -2.71
CA MET A 59 9.88 9.92 -2.09
C MET A 59 9.55 10.84 -0.91
N CYS A 60 8.53 11.69 -1.02
CA CYS A 60 8.11 12.58 0.07
C CYS A 60 7.56 11.81 1.28
N TYR A 61 6.86 10.70 1.06
CA TYR A 61 6.29 9.89 2.14
C TYR A 61 7.35 9.04 2.84
N GLU A 62 8.34 8.53 2.12
CA GLU A 62 9.36 7.67 2.74
C GLU A 62 10.19 8.38 3.81
N LEU A 63 10.27 9.72 3.77
CA LEU A 63 10.89 10.53 4.83
C LEU A 63 10.18 10.41 6.19
N HIS A 64 8.92 10.00 6.21
CA HIS A 64 8.13 9.78 7.43
C HIS A 64 8.24 8.32 7.92
N TYR A 65 8.98 7.47 7.20
CA TYR A 65 9.23 6.07 7.57
C TYR A 65 10.73 5.86 7.80
N ARG A 66 11.44 5.23 6.87
CA ARG A 66 12.86 4.90 7.04
C ARG A 66 13.79 5.93 6.41
N GLY A 67 13.27 6.87 5.63
CA GLY A 67 14.05 7.84 4.87
C GLY A 67 14.83 7.18 3.72
N PHE A 68 15.93 7.80 3.29
CA PHE A 68 16.81 7.25 2.25
C PHE A 68 18.27 7.33 2.67
N THR A 69 19.08 6.39 2.20
CA THR A 69 20.52 6.39 2.41
C THR A 69 21.13 7.70 1.93
N GLY A 70 21.83 8.41 2.82
CA GLY A 70 22.53 9.66 2.50
C GLY A 70 21.64 10.91 2.41
N VAL A 71 20.34 10.80 2.72
CA VAL A 71 19.43 11.95 2.81
C VAL A 71 19.35 12.44 4.26
N ASP A 72 19.49 13.74 4.46
CA ASP A 72 19.39 14.37 5.78
C ASP A 72 17.97 14.20 6.38
N PRO A 73 17.81 13.62 7.59
CA PRO A 73 16.50 13.45 8.22
C PRO A 73 15.71 14.74 8.42
N ALA A 74 16.36 15.91 8.48
CA ALA A 74 15.66 17.19 8.62
C ALA A 74 14.82 17.57 7.39
N TRP A 75 14.96 16.86 6.26
CA TRP A 75 14.04 16.96 5.14
C TRP A 75 12.59 16.56 5.48
N GLU A 76 12.38 15.68 6.48
CA GLU A 76 11.05 15.21 6.91
C GLU A 76 10.08 16.38 7.17
N TRP A 77 10.59 17.45 7.80
CA TRP A 77 9.85 18.64 8.20
C TRP A 77 10.25 19.91 7.44
N ASN A 78 10.95 19.78 6.31
CA ASN A 78 11.36 20.94 5.52
C ASN A 78 10.13 21.65 4.90
N PRO A 79 9.90 22.96 5.17
CA PRO A 79 8.70 23.65 4.72
C PRO A 79 8.52 23.69 3.21
N ALA A 80 9.61 23.82 2.44
CA ALA A 80 9.55 23.88 0.98
C ALA A 80 9.13 22.53 0.38
N LEU A 81 9.61 21.43 0.95
CA LEU A 81 9.22 20.08 0.54
C LEU A 81 7.78 19.76 0.94
N LEU A 82 7.37 20.14 2.16
CA LEU A 82 6.00 19.96 2.63
C LEU A 82 5.00 20.75 1.77
N ALA A 83 5.36 21.97 1.34
CA ALA A 83 4.53 22.75 0.42
C ALA A 83 4.35 22.05 -0.93
N LEU A 84 5.44 21.54 -1.53
CA LEU A 84 5.35 20.76 -2.78
C LEU A 84 4.52 19.48 -2.57
N ARG A 85 4.75 18.74 -1.49
CA ARG A 85 3.97 17.54 -1.16
C ARG A 85 2.48 17.85 -1.09
N ALA A 86 2.08 18.92 -0.39
CA ALA A 86 0.69 19.31 -0.27
C ALA A 86 0.03 19.59 -1.65
N GLU A 87 0.77 20.17 -2.60
CA GLU A 87 0.27 20.36 -3.96
C GLU A 87 0.08 19.02 -4.71
N LEU A 88 1.03 18.10 -4.59
CA LEU A 88 0.96 16.75 -5.18
C LEU A 88 -0.22 15.95 -4.59
N GLU A 89 -0.36 15.98 -3.26
CA GLU A 89 -1.45 15.32 -2.52
C GLU A 89 -2.81 15.84 -2.97
N ARG A 90 -2.95 17.15 -3.16
CA ARG A 90 -4.20 17.75 -3.63
C ARG A 90 -4.59 17.23 -5.02
N VAL A 91 -3.63 17.06 -5.93
CA VAL A 91 -3.89 16.50 -7.27
C VAL A 91 -4.28 15.03 -7.16
N PHE A 92 -3.50 14.23 -6.42
CA PHE A 92 -3.78 12.81 -6.24
C PHE A 92 -5.15 12.56 -5.58
N LEU A 93 -5.43 13.22 -4.46
CA LEU A 93 -6.71 13.09 -3.74
C LEU A 93 -7.91 13.53 -4.60
N ALA A 94 -7.73 14.55 -5.46
CA ALA A 94 -8.77 14.94 -6.41
C ALA A 94 -9.04 13.86 -7.45
N GLY A 95 -8.00 13.17 -7.94
CA GLY A 95 -8.14 12.00 -8.81
C GLY A 95 -8.90 10.86 -8.12
N VAL A 96 -8.51 10.51 -6.90
CA VAL A 96 -9.17 9.45 -6.11
C VAL A 96 -10.64 9.80 -5.85
N ARG A 97 -10.95 11.04 -5.45
CA ARG A 97 -12.33 11.50 -5.24
C ARG A 97 -13.18 11.44 -6.50
N ARG A 98 -12.60 11.76 -7.66
CA ARG A 98 -13.29 11.65 -8.96
C ARG A 98 -13.65 10.19 -9.24
N ASP A 99 -12.73 9.27 -9.01
CA ASP A 99 -12.91 7.86 -9.35
C ASP A 99 -13.85 7.15 -8.33
N VAL A 100 -13.81 7.53 -7.05
CA VAL A 100 -14.81 7.10 -6.04
C VAL A 100 -16.21 7.60 -6.36
N GLY A 101 -16.32 8.79 -6.95
CA GLY A 101 -17.59 9.40 -7.30
C GLY A 101 -18.43 9.84 -6.10
N PRO A 102 -19.71 10.21 -6.32
CA PRO A 102 -20.59 10.65 -5.25
C PRO A 102 -20.94 9.49 -4.30
N ILE A 103 -20.92 9.79 -3.01
CA ILE A 103 -21.42 8.91 -1.95
C ILE A 103 -22.82 9.41 -1.56
N ASP A 104 -23.80 8.51 -1.60
CA ASP A 104 -25.18 8.78 -1.17
C ASP A 104 -25.18 9.13 0.34
N PRO A 105 -25.92 10.16 0.78
CA PRO A 105 -26.06 10.48 2.21
C PRO A 105 -26.53 9.30 3.09
N ASP A 106 -27.35 8.40 2.54
CA ASP A 106 -27.92 7.27 3.28
C ASP A 106 -27.02 6.03 3.24
N ARG A 107 -25.93 6.05 2.45
CA ARG A 107 -24.99 4.94 2.37
C ARG A 107 -24.13 4.86 3.63
N THR A 108 -24.18 3.73 4.32
CA THR A 108 -23.43 3.50 5.56
C THR A 108 -22.12 2.75 5.32
N ALA A 109 -21.23 2.80 6.29
CA ALA A 109 -20.01 1.99 6.28
C ALA A 109 -20.33 0.48 6.32
N ALA A 110 -21.39 0.09 7.04
CA ALA A 110 -21.85 -1.30 7.09
C ALA A 110 -22.28 -1.81 5.71
N ASP A 111 -23.05 -1.02 4.96
CA ASP A 111 -23.48 -1.39 3.60
C ASP A 111 -22.28 -1.60 2.66
N GLU A 112 -21.21 -0.82 2.80
CA GLU A 112 -19.99 -1.00 2.01
C GLU A 112 -19.20 -2.24 2.44
N MET A 113 -19.05 -2.45 3.75
CA MET A 113 -18.37 -3.64 4.27
C MET A 113 -19.10 -4.92 3.85
N ASP A 114 -20.45 -4.91 3.83
CA ASP A 114 -21.27 -6.03 3.35
C ASP A 114 -21.08 -6.27 1.85
N ALA A 115 -20.99 -5.19 1.06
CA ALA A 115 -20.76 -5.30 -0.37
C ALA A 115 -19.39 -5.91 -0.71
N ILE A 116 -18.32 -5.52 0.00
CA ILE A 116 -16.97 -6.04 -0.28
C ILE A 116 -16.71 -7.43 0.32
N ALA A 117 -17.47 -7.82 1.36
CA ALA A 117 -17.42 -9.18 1.90
C ALA A 117 -18.07 -10.21 0.96
N ALA A 118 -18.94 -9.77 0.05
CA ALA A 118 -19.56 -10.63 -0.94
C ALA A 118 -18.56 -10.97 -2.07
N GLU A 119 -17.89 -12.11 -1.97
CA GLU A 119 -16.98 -12.58 -3.02
C GLU A 119 -17.71 -12.93 -4.33
N PRO A 120 -17.25 -12.42 -5.48
CA PRO A 120 -17.69 -12.93 -6.77
C PRO A 120 -17.32 -14.40 -6.94
N VAL A 121 -18.29 -15.25 -7.27
CA VAL A 121 -18.04 -16.68 -7.55
C VAL A 121 -17.05 -16.86 -8.70
N GLU A 122 -17.14 -15.97 -9.70
CA GLU A 122 -16.20 -15.86 -10.82
C GLU A 122 -15.60 -14.45 -10.83
N GLY A 123 -14.29 -14.33 -10.63
CA GLY A 123 -13.55 -13.07 -10.66
C GLY A 123 -12.46 -13.07 -11.75
N THR A 124 -12.11 -11.88 -12.23
CA THR A 124 -11.16 -11.69 -13.35
C THR A 124 -9.85 -11.03 -12.95
N GLY A 125 -9.67 -10.71 -11.66
CA GLY A 125 -8.48 -10.03 -11.14
C GLY A 125 -7.22 -10.92 -11.05
N PRO A 126 -6.05 -10.34 -10.73
CA PRO A 126 -4.76 -11.02 -10.71
C PRO A 126 -4.73 -12.33 -9.92
N SER A 127 -5.34 -12.33 -8.73
CA SER A 127 -5.35 -13.48 -7.83
C SER A 127 -6.20 -14.65 -8.35
N TYR A 128 -7.31 -14.39 -9.05
CA TYR A 128 -8.08 -15.41 -9.76
C TYR A 128 -7.27 -15.99 -10.92
N HIS A 129 -6.66 -15.12 -11.73
CA HIS A 129 -5.81 -15.54 -12.84
C HIS A 129 -4.62 -16.39 -12.37
N LEU A 130 -3.90 -15.95 -11.33
CA LEU A 130 -2.77 -16.66 -10.74
C LEU A 130 -3.18 -18.03 -10.20
N ARG A 131 -4.30 -18.11 -9.48
CA ARG A 131 -4.88 -19.37 -8.99
C ARG A 131 -5.08 -20.37 -10.12
N ASP A 132 -5.78 -19.96 -11.16
CA ASP A 132 -6.29 -20.90 -12.17
C ASP A 132 -5.27 -21.24 -13.25
N ARG A 133 -4.52 -20.23 -13.75
CA ARG A 133 -3.72 -20.37 -14.97
C ARG A 133 -2.44 -19.55 -15.02
N GLY A 134 -2.13 -18.77 -14.00
CA GLY A 134 -0.93 -17.94 -13.98
C GLY A 134 0.36 -18.75 -14.03
N SER A 135 1.43 -18.11 -14.46
CA SER A 135 2.78 -18.69 -14.45
C SER A 135 3.57 -18.25 -13.22
N TRP A 136 4.68 -18.96 -12.93
CA TRP A 136 5.61 -18.56 -11.87
C TRP A 136 6.19 -17.16 -12.12
N GLN A 137 6.50 -16.82 -13.38
CA GLN A 137 6.96 -15.48 -13.73
C GLN A 137 5.92 -14.40 -13.35
N GLN A 138 4.64 -14.63 -13.64
CA GLN A 138 3.56 -13.71 -13.25
C GLN A 138 3.41 -13.63 -11.73
N MET A 139 3.63 -14.73 -11.01
CA MET A 139 3.64 -14.74 -9.55
C MET A 139 4.79 -13.88 -8.99
N CYS A 140 6.00 -13.99 -9.54
CA CYS A 140 7.13 -13.14 -9.16
C CYS A 140 6.86 -11.67 -9.49
N GLU A 141 6.27 -11.35 -10.63
CA GLU A 141 5.85 -9.98 -10.95
C GLU A 141 4.84 -9.45 -9.92
N TYR A 142 3.87 -10.27 -9.51
CA TYR A 142 2.91 -9.91 -8.46
C TYR A 142 3.61 -9.62 -7.12
N PHE A 143 4.59 -10.45 -6.71
CA PHE A 143 5.37 -10.20 -5.50
C PHE A 143 6.15 -8.87 -5.57
N VAL A 144 6.71 -8.55 -6.75
CA VAL A 144 7.39 -7.27 -6.98
C VAL A 144 6.44 -6.08 -6.85
N HIS A 145 5.22 -6.16 -7.38
CA HIS A 145 4.23 -5.09 -7.19
C HIS A 145 3.89 -4.90 -5.71
N ARG A 146 3.70 -5.99 -4.96
CA ARG A 146 3.27 -5.94 -3.56
C ARG A 146 4.41 -5.65 -2.57
N SER A 147 5.68 -5.82 -2.98
CA SER A 147 6.83 -5.57 -2.10
C SER A 147 6.93 -4.13 -1.60
N LEU A 148 6.39 -3.17 -2.35
CA LEU A 148 6.37 -1.76 -1.95
C LEU A 148 5.52 -1.51 -0.70
N TYR A 149 4.48 -2.33 -0.48
CA TYR A 149 3.66 -2.27 0.71
C TYR A 149 4.13 -3.29 1.75
N HIS A 150 4.21 -4.59 1.41
CA HIS A 150 4.37 -5.63 2.42
C HIS A 150 5.70 -5.55 3.19
N LEU A 151 6.77 -4.97 2.60
CA LEU A 151 8.02 -4.73 3.35
C LEU A 151 7.93 -3.60 4.39
N LYS A 152 6.79 -2.93 4.49
CA LYS A 152 6.37 -1.95 5.52
C LYS A 152 4.91 -2.13 5.97
N GLU A 153 4.40 -3.36 5.87
CA GLU A 153 3.05 -3.73 6.31
C GLU A 153 2.76 -3.22 7.74
N GLY A 154 1.57 -2.67 7.96
CA GLY A 154 1.17 -1.99 9.20
C GLY A 154 1.64 -0.54 9.32
N ASP A 155 2.82 -0.17 8.82
CA ASP A 155 3.41 1.16 9.10
C ASP A 155 2.53 2.36 8.66
N PRO A 156 1.86 2.35 7.48
CA PRO A 156 0.92 3.41 7.13
C PRO A 156 -0.32 3.48 8.03
N HIS A 157 -0.80 2.33 8.51
CA HIS A 157 -1.97 2.20 9.37
C HIS A 157 -1.66 2.62 10.82
N ALA A 158 -0.45 2.38 11.29
CA ALA A 158 0.01 2.79 12.62
C ALA A 158 -0.17 4.29 12.90
N TRP A 159 -0.14 5.15 11.87
CA TRP A 159 -0.42 6.57 12.05
C TRP A 159 -1.85 6.87 12.49
N ALA A 160 -2.82 5.97 12.25
CA ALA A 160 -4.18 6.11 12.75
C ALA A 160 -4.26 5.95 14.27
N ILE A 161 -3.38 5.17 14.89
CA ILE A 161 -3.37 4.87 16.34
C ILE A 161 -3.49 6.13 17.20
N PRO A 162 -2.66 7.19 17.08
CA PRO A 162 -2.80 8.39 17.92
C PRO A 162 -4.13 9.14 17.74
N ARG A 163 -4.88 8.86 16.67
CA ARG A 163 -6.12 9.57 16.29
C ARG A 163 -7.39 8.83 16.67
N LEU A 164 -7.28 7.58 17.11
CA LEU A 164 -8.38 6.79 17.63
C LEU A 164 -8.46 6.90 19.16
N THR A 165 -9.64 6.63 19.73
CA THR A 165 -9.84 6.50 21.18
C THR A 165 -10.81 5.36 21.46
N GLY A 166 -10.95 4.96 22.73
CA GLY A 166 -11.96 3.96 23.12
C GLY A 166 -11.71 2.56 22.57
N THR A 167 -12.81 1.85 22.32
CA THR A 167 -12.79 0.47 21.83
C THR A 167 -12.18 0.40 20.43
N ALA A 168 -12.49 1.36 19.56
CA ALA A 168 -11.89 1.44 18.23
C ALA A 168 -10.36 1.44 18.28
N LYS A 169 -9.76 2.21 19.19
CA LYS A 169 -8.30 2.20 19.40
C LYS A 169 -7.80 0.84 19.90
N ALA A 170 -8.44 0.28 20.91
CA ALA A 170 -7.97 -0.97 21.52
C ALA A 170 -8.02 -2.14 20.52
N ALA A 171 -9.13 -2.26 19.79
CA ALA A 171 -9.32 -3.27 18.75
C ALA A 171 -8.34 -3.08 17.58
N PHE A 172 -8.18 -1.86 17.08
CA PHE A 172 -7.24 -1.54 16.00
C PHE A 172 -5.79 -1.90 16.38
N VAL A 173 -5.37 -1.55 17.60
CA VAL A 173 -4.02 -1.89 18.09
C VAL A 173 -3.84 -3.39 18.29
N ALA A 174 -4.90 -4.14 18.61
CA ALA A 174 -4.82 -5.59 18.73
C ALA A 174 -4.54 -6.25 17.36
N VAL A 175 -5.19 -5.76 16.29
CA VAL A 175 -4.91 -6.22 14.91
C VAL A 175 -3.48 -5.84 14.51
N GLU A 176 -3.10 -4.56 14.67
CA GLU A 176 -1.73 -4.10 14.37
C GLU A 176 -0.66 -4.88 15.16
N PHE A 177 -0.93 -5.26 16.41
CA PHE A 177 -0.02 -6.08 17.20
C PHE A 177 0.24 -7.45 16.56
N ASP A 178 -0.78 -8.05 15.95
CA ASP A 178 -0.65 -9.32 15.23
C ASP A 178 0.15 -9.12 13.93
N GLU A 179 -0.16 -8.07 13.14
CA GLU A 179 0.61 -7.66 11.96
C GLU A 179 2.10 -7.45 12.27
N TYR A 180 2.38 -6.88 13.45
CA TYR A 180 3.73 -6.71 14.00
C TYR A 180 4.33 -8.00 14.61
N GLY A 181 3.77 -9.17 14.29
CA GLY A 181 4.25 -10.49 14.67
C GLY A 181 3.98 -10.86 16.13
N ALA A 182 3.03 -10.22 16.79
CA ALA A 182 2.67 -10.42 18.19
C ALA A 182 3.90 -10.34 19.14
N GLY A 183 4.79 -9.38 18.89
CA GLY A 183 6.03 -9.18 19.65
C GLY A 183 7.17 -10.13 19.28
N GLN A 184 6.98 -10.98 18.27
CA GLN A 184 7.99 -11.88 17.74
C GLN A 184 8.49 -11.35 16.40
N GLY A 185 9.65 -10.68 16.39
CA GLY A 185 10.25 -10.13 15.17
C GLY A 185 10.33 -11.08 13.94
N PRO A 186 10.51 -12.40 14.08
CA PRO A 186 10.50 -13.33 12.93
C PRO A 186 9.12 -13.59 12.34
N ARG A 187 8.06 -13.29 13.08
CA ARG A 187 6.66 -13.37 12.63
C ARG A 187 6.13 -12.03 12.14
N LEU A 188 6.93 -10.96 12.23
CA LEU A 188 6.59 -9.68 11.63
C LEU A 188 6.24 -9.89 10.15
N HIS A 189 5.08 -9.44 9.70
CA HIS A 189 4.63 -9.70 8.32
C HIS A 189 5.62 -9.15 7.27
N GLN A 190 6.29 -8.03 7.58
CA GLN A 190 7.39 -7.49 6.79
C GLN A 190 8.56 -8.47 6.63
N GLN A 191 8.92 -9.21 7.69
CA GLN A 191 9.95 -10.25 7.64
C GLN A 191 9.47 -11.48 6.87
N LEU A 192 8.22 -11.91 7.08
CA LEU A 192 7.64 -13.03 6.33
C LEU A 192 7.62 -12.75 4.82
N PHE A 193 7.31 -11.51 4.42
CA PHE A 193 7.37 -11.12 3.02
C PHE A 193 8.79 -11.06 2.48
N ALA A 194 9.77 -10.59 3.27
CA ALA A 194 11.18 -10.65 2.87
C ALA A 194 11.68 -12.08 2.69
N ASP A 195 11.27 -13.01 3.56
CA ASP A 195 11.59 -14.43 3.45
C ASP A 195 10.92 -15.06 2.21
N LEU A 196 9.70 -14.64 1.87
CA LEU A 196 9.03 -14.99 0.62
C LEU A 196 9.83 -14.51 -0.61
N LEU A 197 10.27 -13.26 -0.64
CA LEU A 197 11.07 -12.72 -1.75
C LEU A 197 12.38 -13.49 -1.91
N ALA A 198 13.10 -13.75 -0.82
CA ALA A 198 14.33 -14.53 -0.83
C ALA A 198 14.09 -15.94 -1.39
N ALA A 199 13.02 -16.60 -0.94
CA ALA A 199 12.67 -17.93 -1.41
C ALA A 199 12.29 -17.96 -2.89
N ALA A 200 11.67 -16.90 -3.41
CA ALA A 200 11.35 -16.73 -4.82
C ALA A 200 12.56 -16.29 -5.69
N GLY A 201 13.75 -16.15 -5.10
CA GLY A 201 14.96 -15.66 -5.79
C GLY A 201 14.92 -14.17 -6.14
N LEU A 202 14.11 -13.39 -5.44
CA LEU A 202 13.94 -11.95 -5.64
C LEU A 202 14.77 -11.14 -4.64
N ASP A 203 15.16 -9.93 -5.03
CA ASP A 203 15.76 -8.93 -4.13
C ASP A 203 14.82 -8.61 -2.95
N THR A 204 15.35 -8.76 -1.73
CA THR A 204 14.64 -8.48 -0.47
C THR A 204 14.82 -7.06 0.02
N THR A 205 15.59 -6.24 -0.70
CA THR A 205 15.87 -4.86 -0.32
C THR A 205 14.57 -4.08 -0.25
N TYR A 206 14.32 -3.44 0.89
CA TYR A 206 13.22 -2.50 1.05
C TYR A 206 13.28 -1.42 -0.05
N TRP A 207 12.18 -1.19 -0.76
CA TRP A 207 12.10 -0.35 -1.97
C TRP A 207 13.00 -0.76 -3.15
N GLY A 208 13.62 -1.95 -3.14
CA GLY A 208 14.54 -2.39 -4.21
C GLY A 208 13.92 -2.38 -5.61
N TYR A 209 12.60 -2.57 -5.71
CA TYR A 209 11.87 -2.61 -6.98
C TYR A 209 11.12 -1.34 -7.35
N ILE A 210 11.30 -0.22 -6.64
CA ILE A 210 10.55 1.01 -6.96
C ILE A 210 10.74 1.47 -8.42
N ASP A 211 11.94 1.34 -8.97
CA ASP A 211 12.20 1.74 -10.36
C ASP A 211 11.61 0.75 -11.40
N ALA A 212 11.17 -0.43 -10.95
CA ALA A 212 10.64 -1.50 -11.80
C ALA A 212 9.10 -1.50 -11.91
N VAL A 213 8.39 -1.00 -10.90
CA VAL A 213 6.92 -1.03 -10.87
C VAL A 213 6.29 0.13 -11.67
N PRO A 214 5.05 -0.04 -12.16
CA PRO A 214 4.27 1.06 -12.74
C PRO A 214 3.73 2.02 -11.67
N ALA A 215 3.16 3.13 -12.12
CA ALA A 215 2.63 4.18 -11.24
C ALA A 215 1.50 3.69 -10.34
N GLU A 216 0.71 2.74 -10.84
CA GLU A 216 -0.39 2.07 -10.15
C GLU A 216 0.06 1.45 -8.83
N SER A 217 1.22 0.79 -8.81
CA SER A 217 1.75 0.18 -7.58
C SER A 217 2.15 1.23 -6.55
N LEU A 218 2.65 2.37 -6.99
CA LEU A 218 2.96 3.50 -6.11
C LEU A 218 1.68 4.15 -5.59
N ALA A 219 0.64 4.28 -6.41
CA ALA A 219 -0.64 4.86 -6.02
C ALA A 219 -1.31 4.10 -4.88
N VAL A 220 -1.28 2.76 -4.90
CA VAL A 220 -1.78 1.92 -3.80
C VAL A 220 -1.09 2.29 -2.48
N VAL A 221 0.24 2.32 -2.47
CA VAL A 221 1.02 2.61 -1.25
C VAL A 221 0.90 4.07 -0.81
N ASN A 222 0.92 5.01 -1.76
CA ASN A 222 0.81 6.44 -1.48
C ASN A 222 -0.55 6.80 -0.90
N LEU A 223 -1.63 6.11 -1.30
CA LEU A 223 -2.96 6.33 -0.72
C LEU A 223 -2.98 6.04 0.78
N MET A 224 -2.32 4.96 1.19
CA MET A 224 -2.20 4.59 2.61
C MET A 224 -1.46 5.66 3.40
N SER A 225 -0.33 6.15 2.89
CA SER A 225 0.43 7.23 3.54
C SER A 225 -0.32 8.56 3.53
N LEU A 226 -1.07 8.88 2.47
CA LEU A 226 -1.93 10.07 2.41
C LEU A 226 -3.00 10.03 3.52
N PHE A 227 -3.72 8.93 3.67
CA PHE A 227 -4.70 8.80 4.74
C PHE A 227 -4.03 8.75 6.12
N GLY A 228 -2.92 8.01 6.21
CA GLY A 228 -2.12 7.84 7.40
C GLY A 228 -1.52 9.14 7.92
N LEU A 229 -1.06 10.09 7.11
CA LEU A 229 -0.40 11.29 7.64
C LEU A 229 -1.38 12.44 7.94
N HIS A 230 -2.61 12.38 7.43
CA HIS A 230 -3.59 13.47 7.57
C HIS A 230 -4.70 13.14 8.56
N ARG A 231 -4.73 13.83 9.71
CA ARG A 231 -5.80 13.65 10.72
C ARG A 231 -7.20 13.89 10.17
N ALA A 232 -7.34 14.79 9.21
CA ALA A 232 -8.61 15.07 8.54
C ALA A 232 -9.12 13.88 7.72
N LEU A 233 -8.26 12.93 7.36
CA LEU A 233 -8.59 11.73 6.59
C LEU A 233 -8.63 10.47 7.48
N ARG A 234 -8.73 10.61 8.81
CA ARG A 234 -8.72 9.46 9.73
C ARG A 234 -9.87 8.47 9.48
N GLY A 235 -11.06 8.95 9.11
CA GLY A 235 -12.17 8.07 8.73
C GLY A 235 -11.83 7.28 7.46
N ALA A 236 -11.20 7.92 6.48
CA ALA A 236 -10.74 7.27 5.26
C ALA A 236 -9.63 6.24 5.51
N ALA A 237 -8.70 6.52 6.44
CA ALA A 237 -7.70 5.56 6.88
C ALA A 237 -8.34 4.28 7.46
N ILE A 238 -9.38 4.44 8.28
CA ILE A 238 -10.10 3.32 8.90
C ILE A 238 -10.96 2.57 7.89
N GLY A 239 -11.60 3.28 6.95
CA GLY A 239 -12.30 2.64 5.84
C GLY A 239 -11.37 1.84 4.93
N HIS A 240 -10.20 2.39 4.60
CA HIS A 240 -9.19 1.66 3.84
C HIS A 240 -8.71 0.43 4.60
N PHE A 241 -8.40 0.56 5.89
CA PHE A 241 -8.02 -0.57 6.74
C PHE A 241 -9.11 -1.65 6.74
N ALA A 242 -10.37 -1.28 6.94
CA ALA A 242 -11.48 -2.22 6.87
C ALA A 242 -11.58 -2.95 5.52
N ALA A 243 -11.35 -2.24 4.41
CA ALA A 243 -11.33 -2.88 3.09
C ALA A 243 -10.19 -3.89 2.94
N THR A 244 -8.99 -3.58 3.46
CA THR A 244 -7.85 -4.50 3.48
C THR A 244 -8.19 -5.75 4.28
N GLU A 245 -8.64 -5.61 5.53
CA GLU A 245 -8.94 -6.73 6.43
C GLU A 245 -10.08 -7.63 5.91
N ILE A 246 -11.11 -7.05 5.30
CA ILE A 246 -12.25 -7.82 4.77
C ILE A 246 -11.87 -8.60 3.50
N THR A 247 -11.01 -8.03 2.65
CA THR A 247 -10.69 -8.62 1.34
C THR A 247 -9.42 -9.47 1.32
N SER A 248 -8.57 -9.34 2.34
CA SER A 248 -7.30 -10.07 2.48
C SER A 248 -7.47 -11.59 2.59
N PRO A 249 -8.26 -12.15 3.54
CA PRO A 249 -8.34 -13.61 3.71
C PRO A 249 -8.76 -14.38 2.45
N PRO A 250 -9.82 -14.00 1.72
CA PRO A 250 -10.13 -14.68 0.46
C PRO A 250 -9.12 -14.40 -0.65
N GLY A 251 -8.54 -13.19 -0.64
CA GLY A 251 -7.34 -12.79 -1.36
C GLY A 251 -6.25 -13.86 -1.30
N SER A 252 -5.79 -14.07 -0.07
CA SER A 252 -4.69 -14.92 0.33
C SER A 252 -4.98 -16.41 0.14
N ALA A 253 -6.22 -16.86 0.37
CA ALA A 253 -6.62 -18.24 0.11
C ALA A 253 -6.46 -18.62 -1.38
N ARG A 254 -6.76 -17.71 -2.31
CA ARG A 254 -6.50 -17.94 -3.74
C ARG A 254 -5.00 -17.97 -4.05
N MET A 255 -4.21 -17.12 -3.40
CA MET A 255 -2.75 -17.10 -3.55
C MET A 255 -2.10 -18.40 -3.05
N VAL A 256 -2.53 -18.91 -1.89
CA VAL A 256 -2.09 -20.23 -1.37
C VAL A 256 -2.35 -21.33 -2.40
N ARG A 257 -3.56 -21.40 -2.96
CA ARG A 257 -3.91 -22.38 -4.01
C ARG A 257 -3.04 -22.22 -5.27
N ALA A 258 -2.78 -20.98 -5.69
CA ALA A 258 -1.90 -20.68 -6.82
C ALA A 258 -0.48 -21.20 -6.58
N LEU A 259 0.08 -20.90 -5.41
CA LEU A 259 1.45 -21.26 -5.02
C LEU A 259 1.62 -22.77 -4.86
N GLN A 260 0.64 -23.45 -4.28
CA GLN A 260 0.62 -24.92 -4.20
C GLN A 260 0.59 -25.56 -5.60
N ARG A 261 -0.26 -25.05 -6.51
CA ARG A 261 -0.30 -25.52 -7.91
C ARG A 261 1.04 -25.33 -8.62
N MET A 262 1.73 -24.23 -8.34
CA MET A 262 3.05 -23.91 -8.89
C MET A 262 4.20 -24.67 -8.21
N GLN A 263 3.93 -25.45 -7.15
CA GLN A 263 4.95 -26.09 -6.32
C GLN A 263 5.98 -25.08 -5.78
N ALA A 264 5.49 -23.89 -5.40
CA ALA A 264 6.32 -22.80 -4.93
C ALA A 264 7.06 -23.16 -3.61
N PRO A 265 8.19 -22.49 -3.34
CA PRO A 265 8.91 -22.63 -2.07
C PRO A 265 8.01 -22.42 -0.85
N PRO A 266 8.18 -23.19 0.25
CA PRO A 266 7.29 -23.13 1.41
C PRO A 266 7.09 -21.72 2.01
N ALA A 267 8.14 -20.90 2.05
CA ALA A 267 8.06 -19.54 2.59
C ALA A 267 7.08 -18.65 1.81
N CYS A 268 6.92 -18.88 0.49
CA CYS A 268 5.93 -18.17 -0.31
C CYS A 268 4.51 -18.50 0.15
N ILE A 269 4.26 -19.77 0.49
CA ILE A 269 2.96 -20.23 0.97
C ILE A 269 2.70 -19.70 2.39
N THR A 270 3.70 -19.77 3.28
CA THR A 270 3.58 -19.32 4.68
C THR A 270 3.05 -17.90 4.81
N PHE A 271 3.60 -16.94 4.06
CA PHE A 271 3.15 -15.55 4.12
C PHE A 271 1.64 -15.40 3.87
N TYR A 272 1.13 -16.00 2.79
CA TYR A 272 -0.30 -15.92 2.48
C TYR A 272 -1.15 -16.79 3.41
N SER A 273 -0.64 -17.91 3.92
CA SER A 273 -1.38 -18.75 4.87
C SER A 273 -1.66 -18.01 6.19
N GLU A 274 -0.71 -17.22 6.71
CA GLU A 274 -0.94 -16.42 7.93
C GLU A 274 -2.14 -15.47 7.73
N HIS A 275 -2.23 -14.80 6.58
CA HIS A 275 -3.34 -13.91 6.22
C HIS A 275 -4.67 -14.64 5.92
N VAL A 276 -4.67 -15.97 5.79
CA VAL A 276 -5.94 -16.73 5.72
C VAL A 276 -6.49 -16.98 7.13
N GLU A 277 -5.61 -17.31 8.07
CA GLU A 277 -5.98 -17.74 9.42
C GLU A 277 -6.21 -16.55 10.37
N ALA A 278 -5.33 -15.54 10.33
CA ALA A 278 -5.40 -14.35 11.19
C ALA A 278 -6.59 -13.44 10.80
N ASP A 279 -6.70 -13.13 9.51
CA ASP A 279 -7.60 -12.07 9.05
C ASP A 279 -9.10 -12.44 9.13
N ALA A 280 -9.44 -13.74 9.17
CA ALA A 280 -10.82 -14.17 9.36
C ALA A 280 -11.39 -13.76 10.74
N VAL A 281 -10.52 -13.65 11.76
CA VAL A 281 -10.89 -13.09 13.06
C VAL A 281 -10.85 -11.57 13.03
N HIS A 282 -9.88 -10.98 12.32
CA HIS A 282 -9.75 -9.54 12.17
C HIS A 282 -10.98 -8.92 11.50
N GLU A 283 -11.57 -9.56 10.49
CA GLU A 283 -12.75 -9.06 9.79
C GLU A 283 -13.87 -8.65 10.77
N GLN A 284 -14.21 -9.51 11.73
CA GLN A 284 -15.29 -9.26 12.69
C GLN A 284 -14.91 -8.17 13.70
N VAL A 285 -13.67 -8.20 14.19
CA VAL A 285 -13.13 -7.17 15.09
C VAL A 285 -13.16 -5.80 14.41
N VAL A 286 -12.77 -5.74 13.14
CA VAL A 286 -12.71 -4.50 12.38
C VAL A 286 -14.10 -3.95 12.10
N ARG A 287 -15.04 -4.81 11.67
CA ARG A 287 -16.43 -4.41 11.43
C ARG A 287 -17.09 -3.86 12.68
N LEU A 288 -17.00 -4.58 13.80
CA LEU A 288 -17.78 -4.30 15.01
C LEU A 288 -17.05 -3.33 15.94
N ASP A 289 -15.81 -3.64 16.30
CA ASP A 289 -15.09 -2.95 17.36
C ASP A 289 -14.30 -1.75 16.85
N VAL A 290 -13.79 -1.78 15.61
CA VAL A 290 -13.07 -0.65 15.00
C VAL A 290 -14.04 0.32 14.33
N VAL A 291 -14.71 -0.10 13.25
CA VAL A 291 -15.60 0.74 12.46
C VAL A 291 -16.88 1.07 13.23
N GLY A 292 -17.49 0.07 13.87
CA GLY A 292 -18.72 0.24 14.64
C GLY A 292 -18.56 1.24 15.79
N ASP A 293 -17.54 1.09 16.64
CA ASP A 293 -17.27 2.04 17.75
C ASP A 293 -16.90 3.43 17.21
N LEU A 294 -16.09 3.53 16.14
CA LEU A 294 -15.72 4.82 15.55
C LEU A 294 -16.95 5.59 15.09
N VAL A 295 -17.81 4.97 14.27
CA VAL A 295 -18.99 5.63 13.71
C VAL A 295 -20.05 5.90 14.78
N ALA A 296 -20.18 5.05 15.80
CA ALA A 296 -21.07 5.30 16.92
C ALA A 296 -20.67 6.55 17.74
N ARG A 297 -19.36 6.80 17.87
CA ARG A 297 -18.82 7.95 18.64
C ARG A 297 -18.67 9.21 17.82
N GLU A 298 -18.31 9.07 16.55
CA GLU A 298 -18.06 10.15 15.60
C GLU A 298 -18.87 9.92 14.30
N PRO A 299 -20.22 10.05 14.34
CA PRO A 299 -21.08 9.75 13.19
C PRO A 299 -20.74 10.56 11.93
N GLU A 300 -20.16 11.74 12.08
CA GLU A 300 -19.69 12.58 10.98
C GLU A 300 -18.61 11.91 10.12
N LEU A 301 -17.89 10.91 10.65
CA LEU A 301 -16.86 10.17 9.92
C LEU A 301 -17.41 9.04 9.04
N GLN A 302 -18.70 8.71 9.11
CA GLN A 302 -19.27 7.60 8.33
C GLN A 302 -19.00 7.75 6.83
N ARG A 303 -19.17 8.96 6.30
CA ARG A 303 -18.91 9.25 4.89
C ARG A 303 -17.43 9.09 4.53
N ASP A 304 -16.53 9.45 5.45
CA ASP A 304 -15.09 9.29 5.26
C ASP A 304 -14.68 7.82 5.28
N VAL A 305 -15.31 6.99 6.12
CA VAL A 305 -15.10 5.53 6.12
C VAL A 305 -15.54 4.92 4.80
N VAL A 306 -16.74 5.27 4.30
CA VAL A 306 -17.21 4.84 2.97
C VAL A 306 -16.25 5.30 1.87
N PHE A 307 -15.76 6.54 1.94
CA PHE A 307 -14.76 7.05 1.00
C PHE A 307 -13.46 6.24 1.06
N GLY A 308 -12.97 5.88 2.25
CA GLY A 308 -11.79 5.05 2.44
C GLY A 308 -11.91 3.66 1.79
N ILE A 309 -13.05 2.99 2.01
CA ILE A 309 -13.33 1.67 1.43
C ILE A 309 -13.32 1.74 -0.10
N ARG A 310 -14.04 2.71 -0.68
CA ARG A 310 -14.12 2.87 -2.13
C ARG A 310 -12.80 3.35 -2.74
N ALA A 311 -12.04 4.18 -2.03
CA ALA A 311 -10.73 4.65 -2.48
C ALA A 311 -9.72 3.51 -2.58
N HIS A 312 -9.73 2.59 -1.61
CA HIS A 312 -8.95 1.35 -1.67
C HIS A 312 -9.28 0.55 -2.94
N ALA A 313 -10.57 0.26 -3.17
CA ALA A 313 -11.00 -0.44 -4.38
C ALA A 313 -10.57 0.29 -5.67
N ALA A 314 -10.74 1.61 -5.74
CA ALA A 314 -10.40 2.39 -6.93
C ALA A 314 -8.90 2.30 -7.30
N VAL A 315 -7.98 2.32 -6.34
CA VAL A 315 -6.54 2.20 -6.65
C VAL A 315 -6.11 0.75 -6.91
N GLU A 316 -6.70 -0.22 -6.20
CA GLU A 316 -6.42 -1.64 -6.41
C GLU A 316 -6.97 -2.14 -7.75
N ASP A 317 -8.16 -1.71 -8.17
CA ASP A 317 -8.75 -2.04 -9.47
C ASP A 317 -7.88 -1.52 -10.62
N ARG A 318 -7.35 -0.29 -10.50
CA ARG A 318 -6.41 0.24 -11.50
C ARG A 318 -5.12 -0.58 -11.61
N LEU A 319 -4.59 -1.03 -10.48
CA LEU A 319 -3.40 -1.90 -10.46
C LEU A 319 -3.74 -3.26 -11.09
N ALA A 320 -4.87 -3.85 -10.70
CA ALA A 320 -5.37 -5.11 -11.23
C ALA A 320 -5.54 -5.04 -12.75
N ASP A 321 -6.18 -4.00 -13.27
CA ASP A 321 -6.39 -3.77 -14.70
C ASP A 321 -5.07 -3.66 -15.45
N THR A 322 -4.10 -2.91 -14.92
CA THR A 322 -2.77 -2.76 -15.53
C THR A 322 -2.01 -4.08 -15.60
N ILE A 323 -2.04 -4.85 -14.51
CA ILE A 323 -1.41 -6.18 -14.44
C ILE A 323 -2.08 -7.12 -15.45
N MET A 324 -3.41 -7.22 -15.39
CA MET A 324 -4.18 -8.15 -16.22
C MET A 324 -4.08 -7.81 -17.70
N ALA A 325 -4.14 -6.53 -18.08
CA ALA A 325 -3.97 -6.10 -19.46
C ALA A 325 -2.59 -6.48 -20.02
N SER A 326 -1.53 -6.35 -19.22
CA SER A 326 -0.17 -6.73 -19.62
C SER A 326 -0.05 -8.25 -19.82
N TRP A 327 -0.54 -9.02 -18.85
CA TRP A 327 -0.49 -10.48 -18.87
C TRP A 327 -1.33 -11.09 -20.00
N GLN A 328 -2.51 -10.55 -20.27
CA GLN A 328 -3.36 -10.99 -21.39
C GLN A 328 -2.70 -10.76 -22.76
N GLN A 329 -1.80 -9.78 -22.86
CA GLN A 329 -1.01 -9.50 -24.05
C GLN A 329 0.32 -10.26 -24.09
N GLY A 330 0.58 -11.14 -23.12
CA GLY A 330 1.85 -11.88 -23.02
C GLY A 330 3.06 -11.00 -22.71
N ARG A 331 2.85 -9.84 -22.09
CA ARG A 331 3.91 -8.89 -21.69
C ARG A 331 4.04 -8.85 -20.17
N SER A 332 5.22 -8.45 -19.70
CA SER A 332 5.45 -8.19 -18.27
C SER A 332 4.56 -7.03 -17.80
N SER A 333 4.03 -7.13 -16.57
CA SER A 333 3.32 -6.02 -15.91
C SER A 333 4.28 -4.99 -15.29
N LEU A 334 5.58 -5.29 -15.26
CA LEU A 334 6.62 -4.40 -14.77
C LEU A 334 7.17 -3.51 -15.89
N ARG A 335 7.64 -2.32 -15.51
CA ARG A 335 8.37 -1.41 -16.41
C ARG A 335 9.77 -1.92 -16.73
N ARG A 336 10.38 -2.65 -15.81
CA ARG A 336 11.64 -3.37 -15.98
C ARG A 336 11.35 -4.86 -15.76
N PRO A 337 11.30 -5.68 -16.81
CA PRO A 337 11.04 -7.12 -16.67
C PRO A 337 12.08 -7.79 -15.78
N LEU A 338 11.65 -8.81 -15.05
CA LEU A 338 12.56 -9.66 -14.28
C LEU A 338 13.40 -10.53 -15.23
N ASP A 339 14.65 -10.80 -14.83
CA ASP A 339 15.42 -11.90 -15.40
C ASP A 339 14.68 -13.21 -15.07
N ARG A 340 14.58 -14.13 -16.05
CA ARG A 340 13.71 -15.33 -15.98
C ARG A 340 13.81 -16.05 -14.62
N PRO A 341 12.80 -15.92 -13.74
CA PRO A 341 12.84 -16.58 -12.44
C PRO A 341 12.53 -18.07 -12.62
N SER A 342 13.30 -18.93 -11.94
CA SER A 342 12.97 -20.35 -11.81
C SER A 342 12.28 -20.58 -10.45
N PRO A 343 11.27 -21.45 -10.38
CA PRO A 343 10.59 -21.77 -9.11
C PRO A 343 11.46 -22.53 -8.12
#